data_AF-A0A962EIC9-F1
#
_entry.id   AF-A0A962EIC9-F1
#
_cell.length_a   1.000
_cell.length_b   1.000
_cell.length_c   1.000
_cell.angle_alpha   90.00
_cell.angle_beta   90.00
_cell.angle_gamma   90.00
#
_symmetry.space_group_name_H-M   'P 1'
#
loop_
_entity.id
_entity.type
_entity.pdbx_description
1 polymer ?
#
loop_
_entity_poly.entity_id
_entity_poly.type
_entity_poly.pdbx_seq_one_letter_code
_entity_poly.pdbx_strand_id
1 'polypeptide(L)'
;MADKKIIWQNSARTFSENLGYDTLHLDPVGTLLVCHSSKGICYLGILNKENPITKTLEKIQLRWPLCNLQKEIFSGTFKNSLESTLNLKMGIIDNPKPLEDSDEESLDLHLIARPFEKSVWLQLLRIPAGQTCSYGQIAQLVKNPRASRAVGNAVGNNPVS
;
A
#
# COMPACT_ATOMS: atom_id res chain seq x y z
N MET A 1 -1.88 20.05 6.60
CA MET A 1 -1.19 18.81 7.08
C MET A 1 -2.25 17.72 7.29
N ALA A 2 -2.76 17.12 6.22
CA ALA A 2 -3.74 16.04 6.32
C ALA A 2 -3.02 14.77 6.83
N ASP A 3 -3.30 14.37 8.06
CA ASP A 3 -2.75 13.14 8.64
C ASP A 3 -3.17 11.94 7.78
N LYS A 4 -2.19 11.29 7.12
CA LYS A 4 -2.40 10.02 6.43
C LYS A 4 -2.99 9.01 7.42
N LYS A 5 -4.28 8.70 7.30
CA LYS A 5 -4.97 7.84 8.26
C LYS A 5 -4.73 6.37 7.93
N ILE A 6 -3.68 5.81 8.53
CA ILE A 6 -3.46 4.36 8.49
C ILE A 6 -4.25 3.72 9.62
N ILE A 7 -5.31 3.00 9.25
CA ILE A 7 -6.14 2.19 10.13
C ILE A 7 -5.53 0.79 10.19
N TRP A 8 -5.03 0.41 11.36
CA TRP A 8 -4.47 -0.91 11.59
C TRP A 8 -5.54 -1.87 12.09
N GLN A 9 -5.76 -2.96 11.38
CA GLN A 9 -6.63 -4.03 11.81
C GLN A 9 -5.85 -5.04 12.65
N ASN A 10 -6.23 -5.17 13.92
CA ASN A 10 -5.49 -5.96 14.92
C ASN A 10 -5.59 -7.49 14.72
N SER A 11 -6.65 -7.96 14.06
CA SER A 11 -6.85 -9.39 13.80
C SER A 11 -7.54 -9.61 12.46
N ALA A 12 -6.86 -10.39 11.61
CA ALA A 12 -7.39 -10.89 10.34
C ALA A 12 -8.38 -12.05 10.51
N ARG A 13 -8.27 -12.78 11.62
CA ARG A 13 -8.94 -14.08 11.82
C ARG A 13 -10.27 -13.99 12.56
N THR A 14 -10.66 -12.79 12.98
CA THR A 14 -11.90 -12.54 13.73
C THR A 14 -12.74 -11.44 13.08
N PHE A 15 -12.27 -10.89 11.96
CA PHE A 15 -12.87 -9.73 11.32
C PHE A 15 -13.22 -10.09 9.87
N SER A 16 -14.51 -10.14 9.59
CA SER A 16 -15.03 -10.33 8.24
C SER A 16 -15.35 -8.96 7.64
N GLU A 17 -14.96 -8.76 6.38
CA GLU A 17 -15.22 -7.54 5.64
C GLU A 17 -15.42 -7.84 4.16
N ASN A 18 -16.27 -7.07 3.49
CA ASN A 18 -16.36 -7.10 2.04
C ASN A 18 -15.21 -6.29 1.46
N LEU A 19 -14.43 -6.93 0.58
CA LEU A 19 -13.32 -6.29 -0.10
C LEU A 19 -13.63 -6.19 -1.60
N GLY A 20 -13.75 -4.96 -2.07
CA GLY A 20 -13.90 -4.66 -3.49
C GLY A 20 -12.52 -4.59 -4.15
N TYR A 21 -12.39 -5.14 -5.35
CA TYR A 21 -11.17 -4.98 -6.15
C TYR A 21 -11.47 -4.63 -7.60
N ASP A 22 -10.61 -3.79 -8.17
CA ASP A 22 -10.59 -3.44 -9.59
C ASP A 22 -9.15 -3.29 -10.08
N THR A 23 -9.00 -3.26 -11.40
CA THR A 23 -7.72 -2.97 -12.05
C THR A 23 -7.74 -1.58 -12.67
N LEU A 24 -6.67 -0.83 -12.43
CA LEU A 24 -6.45 0.47 -13.04
C LEU A 24 -5.21 0.42 -13.93
N HIS A 25 -5.28 0.99 -15.13
CA HIS A 25 -4.13 1.11 -16.01
C HIS A 25 -3.58 2.53 -15.93
N LEU A 26 -2.30 2.67 -15.56
CA LEU A 26 -1.61 3.95 -15.49
C LEU A 26 -0.32 3.89 -16.32
N ASP A 27 -0.18 4.75 -17.31
CA ASP A 27 1.06 4.89 -18.06
C ASP A 27 2.06 5.80 -17.29
N PRO A 28 3.36 5.48 -17.25
CA PRO A 28 4.04 4.30 -17.82
C PRO A 28 4.14 3.09 -16.86
N VAL A 29 3.45 3.14 -15.71
CA VAL A 29 3.56 2.19 -14.59
C VAL A 29 3.06 0.79 -14.96
N GLY A 30 1.99 0.73 -15.74
CA GLY A 30 1.29 -0.49 -16.13
C GLY A 30 -0.01 -0.70 -15.36
N THR A 31 -0.42 -1.97 -15.24
CA THR A 31 -1.71 -2.33 -14.64
C THR A 31 -1.56 -2.53 -13.14
N LEU A 32 -2.26 -1.72 -12.37
CA LEU A 32 -2.37 -1.82 -10.91
C LEU A 32 -3.60 -2.65 -10.54
N LEU A 33 -3.45 -3.52 -9.54
CA LEU A 33 -4.56 -4.05 -8.79
C LEU A 33 -4.77 -3.18 -7.56
N VAL A 34 -6.00 -2.73 -7.37
CA VAL A 34 -6.42 -1.96 -6.21
C VAL A 34 -7.49 -2.76 -5.48
N CYS A 35 -7.36 -2.88 -4.17
CA CYS A 35 -8.37 -3.48 -3.30
C CYS A 35 -8.67 -2.54 -2.14
N HIS A 36 -9.96 -2.38 -1.83
CA HIS A 36 -10.41 -1.51 -0.75
C HIS A 36 -11.44 -2.21 0.13
N SER A 37 -11.55 -1.66 1.33
CA SER A 37 -12.56 -1.98 2.32
C SER A 37 -13.46 -0.77 2.57
N SER A 38 -14.42 -0.91 3.49
CA SER A 38 -15.22 0.22 3.99
C SER A 38 -14.40 1.33 4.65
N LYS A 39 -13.16 1.02 5.08
CA LYS A 39 -12.27 1.94 5.81
C LYS A 39 -11.10 2.47 4.99
N GLY A 40 -11.01 2.11 3.71
CA GLY A 40 -9.93 2.54 2.82
C GLY A 40 -9.21 1.40 2.11
N ILE A 41 -8.12 1.75 1.42
CA ILE A 41 -7.33 0.85 0.58
C ILE A 41 -6.61 -0.16 1.45
N CYS A 42 -6.78 -1.45 1.14
CA CYS A 42 -6.12 -2.54 1.84
C CYS A 42 -5.07 -3.26 0.98
N TYR A 43 -5.08 -3.03 -0.34
CA TYR A 43 -4.02 -3.46 -1.25
C TYR A 43 -3.88 -2.50 -2.44
N LEU A 44 -2.65 -2.22 -2.84
CA LEU A 44 -2.27 -1.52 -4.06
C LEU A 44 -0.97 -2.14 -4.56
N GLY A 45 -0.94 -2.63 -5.80
CA GLY A 45 0.29 -3.16 -6.38
C GLY A 45 0.22 -3.43 -7.87
N ILE A 46 1.39 -3.39 -8.52
CA ILE A 46 1.53 -3.63 -9.96
C ILE A 46 1.37 -5.12 -10.28
N LEU A 47 0.57 -5.42 -11.29
CA LEU A 47 0.43 -6.74 -11.87
C LEU A 47 1.46 -6.97 -12.98
N ASN A 48 2.08 -8.15 -12.97
CA ASN A 48 3.06 -8.57 -13.99
C ASN A 48 3.04 -10.09 -14.17
N LYS A 49 3.95 -10.63 -14.99
CA LYS A 49 4.03 -12.08 -15.26
C LYS A 49 4.36 -12.88 -14.00
N GLU A 50 5.18 -12.34 -13.10
CA GLU A 50 5.53 -12.98 -11.84
C GLU A 50 4.39 -12.91 -10.81
N ASN A 51 3.62 -11.82 -10.82
CA ASN A 51 2.51 -11.52 -9.92
C ASN A 51 1.21 -11.26 -10.72
N PRO A 52 0.64 -12.30 -11.34
CA PRO A 52 -0.66 -12.19 -12.01
C PRO A 52 -1.77 -11.93 -10.98
N ILE A 53 -2.92 -11.46 -11.47
CA ILE A 53 -4.06 -11.10 -10.62
C ILE A 53 -4.51 -12.26 -9.71
N THR A 54 -4.54 -13.49 -10.22
CA THR A 54 -4.95 -14.69 -9.45
C THR A 54 -4.08 -14.92 -8.22
N LYS A 55 -2.76 -14.97 -8.39
CA LYS A 55 -1.81 -15.10 -7.27
C LYS A 55 -1.88 -13.93 -6.30
N THR A 56 -2.18 -12.74 -6.81
CA THR A 56 -2.27 -11.54 -5.98
C THR A 56 -3.53 -11.55 -5.11
N LEU A 57 -4.67 -11.93 -5.70
CA LEU A 57 -5.93 -12.13 -4.96
C LEU A 57 -5.80 -13.23 -3.89
N GLU A 58 -5.10 -14.33 -4.20
CA GLU A 58 -4.77 -15.36 -3.20
C GLU A 58 -3.98 -14.80 -2.01
N LYS A 59 -2.97 -13.95 -2.27
CA LYS A 59 -2.21 -13.27 -1.20
C LYS A 59 -3.10 -12.35 -0.37
N ILE A 60 -4.04 -11.64 -1.00
CA ILE A 60 -5.01 -10.78 -0.30
C ILE A 60 -5.92 -11.64 0.58
N GLN A 61 -6.48 -12.74 0.06
CA GLN A 61 -7.31 -13.66 0.83
C GLN A 61 -6.54 -14.29 2.00
N LEU A 62 -5.28 -14.66 1.82
CA LEU A 62 -4.44 -15.16 2.93
C LEU A 62 -4.25 -14.12 4.03
N ARG A 63 -4.15 -12.84 3.66
CA ARG A 63 -4.05 -11.72 4.62
C ARG A 63 -5.38 -11.37 5.27
N TRP A 64 -6.49 -11.53 4.55
CA TRP A 64 -7.86 -11.28 4.98
C TRP A 64 -8.69 -12.56 4.88
N PRO A 65 -8.44 -13.58 5.73
CA PRO A 65 -8.98 -14.93 5.53
C PRO A 65 -10.51 -15.00 5.59
N LEU A 66 -11.16 -14.07 6.29
CA LEU A 66 -12.61 -13.99 6.42
C LEU A 66 -13.26 -12.95 5.52
N CYS A 67 -12.50 -12.36 4.59
CA CYS A 67 -13.09 -11.41 3.65
C CYS A 67 -13.91 -12.12 2.57
N ASN A 68 -14.89 -11.37 2.06
CA ASN A 68 -15.60 -11.69 0.85
C ASN A 68 -15.03 -10.80 -0.28
N LEU A 69 -14.12 -11.36 -1.09
CA LEU A 69 -13.52 -10.67 -2.23
C LEU A 69 -14.49 -10.64 -3.40
N GLN A 70 -14.75 -9.43 -3.92
CA GLN A 70 -15.65 -9.23 -5.04
C GLN A 70 -15.01 -8.30 -6.06
N LYS A 71 -15.08 -8.67 -7.34
CA LYS A 71 -14.71 -7.75 -8.42
C LYS A 71 -15.75 -6.63 -8.45
N GLU A 72 -15.27 -5.41 -8.35
CA GLU A 72 -16.09 -4.20 -8.40
C GLU A 72 -15.52 -3.31 -9.49
N ILE A 73 -16.39 -2.69 -10.31
CA ILE A 73 -15.93 -1.66 -11.25
C ILE A 73 -15.98 -0.35 -10.48
N PHE A 74 -14.81 0.22 -10.18
CA PHE A 74 -14.78 1.51 -9.50
C PHE A 74 -15.42 2.56 -10.43
N SER A 75 -16.31 3.37 -9.89
CA SER A 75 -17.03 4.37 -10.65
C SER A 75 -17.25 5.64 -9.85
N GLY A 76 -17.60 6.73 -10.55
CA GLY A 76 -17.91 8.00 -9.93
C GLY A 76 -16.72 8.64 -9.19
N THR A 77 -17.03 9.24 -8.04
CA THR A 77 -16.08 10.07 -7.27
C THR A 77 -14.90 9.29 -6.73
N PHE A 78 -15.11 8.04 -6.28
CA PHE A 78 -14.04 7.22 -5.71
C PHE A 78 -12.95 6.91 -6.74
N LYS A 79 -13.34 6.46 -7.95
CA LYS A 79 -12.40 6.19 -9.03
C LYS A 79 -11.63 7.44 -9.43
N ASN A 80 -12.32 8.56 -9.59
CA ASN A 80 -11.70 9.82 -9.99
C ASN A 80 -10.69 10.30 -8.94
N SER A 81 -11.04 10.29 -7.66
CA SER A 81 -10.11 10.68 -6.57
C SER A 81 -8.91 9.74 -6.48
N LEU A 82 -9.12 8.42 -6.64
CA LEU A 82 -8.05 7.44 -6.68
C LEU A 82 -7.09 7.69 -7.86
N GLU A 83 -7.62 7.82 -9.08
CA GLU A 83 -6.82 8.09 -10.28
C GLU A 83 -6.07 9.42 -10.17
N SER A 84 -6.75 10.50 -9.73
CA SER A 84 -6.11 11.81 -9.53
C SER A 84 -4.98 11.73 -8.51
N THR A 85 -5.21 11.08 -7.36
CA THR A 85 -4.19 10.94 -6.32
C THR A 85 -3.01 10.10 -6.79
N LEU A 86 -3.26 8.99 -7.48
CA LEU A 86 -2.20 8.14 -8.03
C LEU A 86 -1.41 8.86 -9.11
N ASN A 87 -2.07 9.54 -10.05
CA ASN A 87 -1.42 10.31 -11.11
C ASN A 87 -0.55 11.43 -10.55
N LEU A 88 -1.01 12.16 -9.52
CA LEU A 88 -0.22 13.19 -8.86
C LEU A 88 1.02 12.58 -8.20
N LYS A 89 0.85 11.49 -7.43
CA LYS A 89 1.96 10.86 -6.70
C LYS A 89 2.95 10.15 -7.62
N MET A 90 2.50 9.64 -8.77
CA MET A 90 3.36 9.02 -9.77
C MET A 90 4.02 10.05 -10.69
N GLY A 91 3.37 11.18 -10.99
CA GLY A 91 3.98 12.29 -11.74
C GLY A 91 5.20 12.91 -11.03
N ILE A 92 5.29 12.75 -9.71
CA ILE A 92 6.49 13.09 -8.93
C ILE A 92 7.70 12.23 -9.32
N ILE A 93 7.50 11.02 -9.86
CA ILE A 93 8.61 10.16 -10.32
C ILE A 93 9.34 10.81 -11.50
N ASP A 94 8.59 11.42 -12.42
CA ASP A 94 9.17 12.08 -13.61
C ASP A 94 9.76 13.47 -13.28
N ASN A 95 9.23 14.14 -12.25
CA ASN A 95 9.76 15.42 -11.78
C ASN A 95 9.59 15.56 -10.25
N PRO A 96 10.59 15.12 -9.46
CA PRO A 96 10.48 15.13 -8.01
C PRO A 96 10.57 16.55 -7.47
N LYS A 97 9.44 17.26 -7.42
CA LYS A 97 9.32 18.43 -6.57
C LYS A 97 9.18 17.98 -5.11
N PRO A 98 9.76 18.70 -4.14
CA PRO A 98 9.41 18.52 -2.75
C PRO A 98 7.88 18.56 -2.64
N LEU A 99 7.31 17.55 -1.99
CA LEU A 99 5.92 17.57 -1.56
C LEU A 99 5.79 18.73 -0.58
N GLU A 100 5.54 19.94 -1.08
CA GLU A 100 5.06 21.03 -0.22
C GLU A 100 3.71 20.59 0.35
N ASP A 101 3.45 20.95 1.61
CA ASP A 101 2.23 20.66 2.39
C ASP A 101 0.97 21.26 1.74
N SER A 102 0.68 20.89 0.50
CA SER A 102 -0.63 21.07 -0.08
C SER A 102 -1.59 20.15 0.67
N ASP A 103 -2.82 20.62 0.86
CA ASP A 103 -3.94 19.85 1.43
C ASP A 103 -4.32 18.70 0.48
N GLU A 104 -3.37 17.79 0.25
CA GLU A 104 -3.48 16.64 -0.63
C GLU A 104 -4.55 15.70 -0.11
N GLU A 105 -5.42 15.26 -1.03
CA GLU A 105 -6.35 14.17 -0.81
C GLU A 105 -5.57 12.94 -0.31
N SER A 106 -5.72 12.63 0.97
CA SER A 106 -5.03 11.50 1.59
C SER A 106 -5.85 10.23 1.37
N LEU A 107 -5.24 9.22 0.75
CA LEU A 107 -5.84 7.89 0.69
C LEU A 107 -5.81 7.25 2.08
N ASP A 108 -6.97 6.96 2.63
CA ASP A 108 -7.11 6.17 3.85
C ASP A 108 -6.63 4.74 3.57
N LEU A 109 -5.80 4.21 4.47
CA LEU A 109 -5.25 2.86 4.36
C LEU A 109 -5.83 1.97 5.46
N HIS A 110 -6.31 0.79 5.12
CA HIS A 110 -6.79 -0.21 6.07
C HIS A 110 -5.92 -1.46 6.00
N LEU A 111 -4.94 -1.58 6.90
CA LEU A 111 -3.84 -2.54 6.77
C LEU A 111 -3.79 -3.55 7.92
N ILE A 112 -3.36 -4.77 7.57
CA ILE A 112 -3.00 -5.84 8.52
C ILE A 112 -1.50 -6.06 8.42
N ALA A 113 -0.81 -6.04 9.57
CA ALA A 113 0.63 -6.22 9.67
C ALA A 113 1.04 -6.85 10.99
N ARG A 114 2.14 -7.61 10.97
CA ARG A 114 2.82 -8.01 12.20
C ARG A 114 3.50 -6.78 12.84
N PRO A 115 3.76 -6.78 14.17
CA PRO A 115 4.38 -5.64 14.85
C PRO A 115 5.69 -5.16 14.22
N PHE A 116 6.52 -6.11 13.76
CA PHE A 116 7.78 -5.79 13.08
C PHE A 116 7.55 -5.15 11.71
N GLU A 117 6.62 -5.68 10.91
CA GLU A 117 6.26 -5.11 9.60
C GLU A 117 5.69 -3.70 9.73
N LYS A 118 4.76 -3.50 10.67
CA LYS A 118 4.23 -2.18 11.01
C LYS A 118 5.36 -1.19 11.33
N SER A 119 6.32 -1.61 12.14
CA SER A 119 7.47 -0.76 12.50
C SER A 119 8.33 -0.41 11.29
N VAL A 120 8.59 -1.37 10.40
CA VAL A 120 9.33 -1.14 9.16
C VAL A 120 8.58 -0.21 8.22
N TRP A 121 7.29 -0.45 7.96
CA TRP A 121 6.48 0.37 7.04
C TRP A 121 6.34 1.81 7.53
N LEU A 122 6.22 2.03 8.84
CA LEU A 122 6.25 3.38 9.41
C LEU A 122 7.60 4.09 9.21
N GLN A 123 8.72 3.36 9.14
CA GLN A 123 10.01 3.97 8.78
C GLN A 123 10.11 4.28 7.28
N LEU A 124 9.51 3.47 6.40
CA LEU A 124 9.48 3.75 4.96
C LEU A 124 8.80 5.08 4.66
N LEU A 125 7.72 5.41 5.37
CA LEU A 125 7.00 6.69 5.23
C LEU A 125 7.82 7.92 5.63
N ARG A 126 8.94 7.74 6.33
CA ARG A 126 9.85 8.82 6.73
C ARG A 126 10.97 9.06 5.72
N ILE A 127 11.13 8.20 4.71
CA ILE A 127 12.11 8.38 3.65
C ILE A 127 11.58 9.49 2.72
N PRO A 128 12.31 10.60 2.55
CA PRO A 128 11.89 11.67 1.65
C PRO A 128 11.79 11.19 0.21
N ALA A 129 10.91 11.81 -0.58
CA ALA A 129 10.82 11.54 -2.01
C ALA A 129 12.18 11.77 -2.70
N GLY A 130 12.55 10.89 -3.63
CA GLY A 130 13.83 10.92 -4.34
C GLY A 130 15.05 10.45 -3.52
N GLN A 131 14.87 10.05 -2.25
CA GLN A 131 15.94 9.52 -1.41
C GLN A 131 15.86 7.99 -1.29
N THR A 132 16.98 7.37 -0.96
CA THR A 132 17.07 5.93 -0.71
C THR A 132 17.61 5.63 0.68
N CYS A 133 17.27 4.46 1.21
CA CYS A 133 17.75 3.97 2.50
C CYS A 133 18.05 2.47 2.38
N SER A 134 19.15 2.02 2.97
CA SER A 134 19.50 0.60 3.02
C SER A 134 18.65 -0.15 4.05
N TYR A 135 18.44 -1.44 3.83
CA TYR A 135 17.77 -2.30 4.81
C TYR A 135 18.49 -2.32 6.17
N GLY A 136 19.81 -2.15 6.19
CA GLY A 136 20.59 -2.05 7.43
C GLY A 136 20.30 -0.77 8.22
N GLN A 137 20.13 0.36 7.54
CA GLN A 137 19.74 1.62 8.18
C GLN A 137 18.33 1.53 8.78
N ILE A 138 17.36 0.96 8.05
CA ILE A 138 16.01 0.72 8.60
C ILE A 138 16.08 -0.24 9.79
N ALA A 139 16.90 -1.29 9.72
CA ALA A 139 17.10 -2.24 10.81
C ALA A 139 17.61 -1.56 12.09
N GLN A 140 18.51 -0.58 11.97
CA GLN A 140 18.95 0.26 13.09
C GLN A 140 17.81 1.13 13.64
N LEU A 141 17.02 1.77 12.78
CA LEU A 141 15.90 2.63 13.18
C LEU A 141 14.80 1.86 13.92
N VAL A 142 14.56 0.60 13.55
CA VAL A 142 13.61 -0.29 14.27
C VAL A 142 14.26 -1.00 15.48
N LYS A 143 15.43 -0.53 15.93
CA LYS A 143 16.16 -1.04 17.10
C LYS A 143 16.54 -2.52 17.02
N ASN A 144 16.75 -3.04 15.81
CA ASN A 144 17.25 -4.40 15.59
C ASN A 144 18.31 -4.43 14.46
N PRO A 145 19.56 -4.00 14.73
CA PRO A 145 20.58 -3.81 13.71
C PRO A 145 20.93 -5.07 12.89
N ARG A 146 20.65 -6.26 13.41
CA ARG A 146 20.91 -7.55 12.73
C ARG A 146 19.76 -8.00 11.83
N ALA A 147 18.66 -7.27 11.78
CA ALA A 147 17.43 -7.67 11.09
C ALA A 147 17.33 -7.22 9.63
N SER A 148 18.43 -6.88 8.95
CA SER A 148 18.42 -6.41 7.54
C SER A 148 17.63 -7.34 6.60
N ARG A 149 17.81 -8.67 6.70
CA ARG A 149 17.04 -9.63 5.90
C ARG A 149 15.54 -9.63 6.24
N ALA A 150 15.21 -9.50 7.53
CA ALA A 150 13.82 -9.42 7.96
C ALA A 150 13.15 -8.11 7.50
N VAL A 151 13.90 -7.00 7.46
CA VAL A 151 13.45 -5.74 6.84
C VAL A 151 13.15 -5.97 5.36
N GLY A 152 14.04 -6.59 4.59
CA GLY A 152 13.77 -6.90 3.18
C GLY A 152 12.50 -7.73 2.98
N ASN A 153 12.26 -8.73 3.84
CA ASN A 153 11.02 -9.49 3.83
C ASN A 153 9.79 -8.63 4.21
N ALA A 154 9.91 -7.70 5.16
CA ALA A 154 8.82 -6.81 5.53
C ALA A 154 8.48 -5.83 4.39
N VAL A 155 9.49 -5.29 3.72
CA VAL A 155 9.35 -4.43 2.53
C VAL A 155 8.62 -5.20 1.41
N GLY A 156 9.06 -6.42 1.09
CA GLY A 156 8.42 -7.26 0.07
C GLY A 156 6.99 -7.73 0.42
N ASN A 157 6.61 -7.68 1.70
CA ASN A 157 5.26 -8.01 2.17
C ASN A 157 4.35 -6.77 2.34
N ASN A 158 4.82 -5.57 1.99
CA ASN A 158 4.01 -4.36 2.02
C ASN A 158 2.85 -4.51 1.03
N PRO A 159 1.58 -4.40 1.47
CA PRO A 159 0.42 -4.57 0.58
C PRO A 159 0.13 -3.32 -0.25
N VAL A 160 0.85 -2.21 -0.02
CA VAL A 160 0.69 -0.94 -0.74
C VAL A 160 2.07 -0.56 -1.28
N SER A 161 2.36 -0.96 -2.53
CA SER A 161 3.68 -0.84 -3.16
C SER A 161 3.61 -0.45 -4.63
#